data_AF-A0A7S0ZN46-F1
#
_entry.id   AF-A0A7S0ZN46-F1
#
_cell.length_a   1.000
_cell.length_b   1.000
_cell.length_c   1.000
_cell.angle_alpha   90.00
_cell.angle_beta   90.00
_cell.angle_gamma   90.00
#
_symmetry.space_group_name_H-M   'P 1'
#
loop_
_entity.id
_entity.type
_entity.pdbx_description
1 polymer ?
#
loop_
_entity_poly.entity_id
_entity_poly.type
_entity_poly.pdbx_seq_one_letter_code
_entity_poly.pdbx_strand_id
1 'polypeptide(L)'
;IHVPMADSMELWISGLSGDTVMIPASHDWMPKDIKQAVEVARGIPGREQRILAGTLELCGAESVGSVCAGPRVHLTLIRRPPEQAVWLEKITSEPLELRGAPASIRSDREVVFAAVKVDGTALRYATEELGADREITLAAVQSNWFALQYTAEELLSDRDIIFSACSAHGPALLFASPELKADRELVLVAVRNHGSALQYAAPHLTEDREVVSAAVLSNGFALRYASRKLQADKKLVMDAVRVNGEALEFAAEELREDRDVVRAAIESEIYAFFFASDAMQEDPEFAHIAER
;
A
#
# COMPACT_ATOMS: atom_id res chain seq x y z
N ILE A 1 -23.60 52.31 -20.77
CA ILE A 1 -23.52 51.03 -21.52
C ILE A 1 -23.16 49.97 -20.50
N HIS A 2 -24.17 49.28 -19.96
CA HIS A 2 -23.95 48.20 -19.00
C HIS A 2 -23.92 46.91 -19.81
N VAL A 3 -22.73 46.38 -20.06
CA VAL A 3 -22.58 45.03 -20.61
C VAL A 3 -22.93 44.07 -19.47
N PRO A 4 -23.90 43.15 -19.62
CA PRO A 4 -24.15 42.14 -18.62
C PRO A 4 -22.93 41.22 -18.58
N MET A 5 -22.24 41.13 -17.43
CA MET A 5 -21.25 40.07 -17.22
C MET A 5 -22.01 38.75 -17.13
N ALA A 6 -22.06 38.01 -18.23
CA ALA A 6 -22.84 36.78 -18.34
C ALA A 6 -22.35 35.63 -17.42
N ASP A 7 -21.23 35.83 -16.71
CA ASP A 7 -20.60 34.83 -15.83
C ASP A 7 -20.29 35.36 -14.41
N SER A 8 -20.93 36.45 -13.96
CA SER A 8 -20.66 36.99 -12.60
C SER A 8 -21.35 36.16 -11.51
N MET A 9 -20.56 35.73 -10.52
CA MET A 9 -21.00 35.03 -9.31
C MET A 9 -20.65 35.86 -8.06
N GLU A 10 -21.48 35.80 -7.03
CA GLU A 10 -21.20 36.38 -5.71
C GLU A 10 -20.86 35.27 -4.71
N LEU A 11 -19.65 35.26 -4.18
CA LEU A 11 -19.24 34.35 -3.10
C LEU A 11 -19.45 35.01 -1.74
N TRP A 12 -20.34 34.45 -0.94
CA TRP A 12 -20.62 34.88 0.43
C TRP A 12 -19.87 33.96 1.39
N ILE A 13 -18.72 34.43 1.86
CA ILE A 13 -17.79 33.64 2.69
C ILE A 13 -17.99 34.01 4.15
N SER A 14 -18.44 33.04 4.95
CA SER A 14 -18.76 33.22 6.36
C SER A 14 -17.77 32.46 7.26
N GLY A 15 -17.23 33.14 8.28
CA GLY A 15 -16.49 32.48 9.36
C GLY A 15 -17.42 31.81 10.37
N LEU A 16 -16.89 30.96 11.25
CA LEU A 16 -17.66 30.32 12.32
C LEU A 16 -18.21 31.31 13.37
N SER A 17 -17.62 32.50 13.45
CA SER A 17 -18.12 33.63 14.26
C SER A 17 -19.30 34.38 13.63
N GLY A 18 -19.75 34.01 12.42
CA GLY A 18 -20.88 34.62 11.71
C GLY A 18 -20.50 35.84 10.86
N ASP A 19 -19.26 36.29 10.92
CA ASP A 19 -18.71 37.35 10.09
C ASP A 19 -18.68 36.91 8.62
N THR A 20 -19.30 37.69 7.75
CA THR A 20 -19.49 37.35 6.33
C THR A 20 -18.90 38.42 5.43
N VAL A 21 -18.20 37.99 4.38
CA VAL A 21 -17.68 38.87 3.33
C VAL A 21 -18.23 38.41 1.99
N MET A 22 -18.63 39.37 1.15
CA MET A 22 -19.08 39.10 -0.20
C MET A 22 -17.94 39.45 -1.17
N ILE A 23 -17.55 38.48 -1.99
CA ILE A 23 -16.47 38.59 -2.98
C ILE A 23 -17.07 38.35 -4.37
N PRO A 24 -16.98 39.32 -5.30
CA PRO A 24 -17.34 39.08 -6.69
C PRO A 24 -16.34 38.10 -7.32
N ALA A 25 -16.86 37.05 -7.95
CA ALA A 25 -16.09 35.96 -8.53
C ALA A 25 -16.61 35.59 -9.92
N SER A 26 -15.84 34.78 -10.63
CA SER A 26 -16.24 34.17 -11.89
C SER A 26 -16.46 32.66 -11.68
N HIS A 27 -17.32 32.06 -12.49
CA HIS A 27 -17.67 30.63 -12.38
C HIS A 27 -16.48 29.69 -12.68
N ASP A 28 -15.46 30.20 -13.38
CA ASP A 28 -14.21 29.50 -13.70
C ASP A 28 -13.16 29.57 -12.59
N TRP A 29 -13.41 30.32 -11.50
CA TRP A 29 -12.48 30.43 -10.39
C TRP A 29 -12.17 29.07 -9.77
N MET A 30 -10.89 28.82 -9.56
CA MET A 30 -10.39 27.64 -8.91
C MET A 30 -10.27 27.90 -7.39
N PRO A 31 -10.19 26.87 -6.54
CA PRO A 31 -10.05 27.06 -5.10
C PRO A 31 -8.88 27.97 -4.69
N LYS A 32 -7.77 27.97 -5.47
CA LYS A 32 -6.64 28.88 -5.28
C LYS A 32 -7.02 30.37 -5.41
N ASP A 33 -7.93 30.69 -6.34
CA ASP A 33 -8.34 32.07 -6.63
C ASP A 33 -9.23 32.59 -5.49
N ILE A 34 -10.13 31.72 -4.99
CA ILE A 34 -10.94 32.01 -3.80
C ILE A 34 -10.03 32.23 -2.58
N LYS A 35 -9.02 31.37 -2.37
CA LYS A 35 -8.07 31.51 -1.26
C LYS A 35 -7.31 32.83 -1.32
N GLN A 36 -6.83 33.20 -2.51
CA GLN A 36 -6.16 34.48 -2.72
C GLN A 36 -7.09 35.66 -2.42
N ALA A 37 -8.35 35.60 -2.86
CA ALA A 37 -9.32 36.67 -2.63
C ALA A 37 -9.68 36.80 -1.14
N VAL A 38 -9.84 35.69 -0.42
CA VAL A 38 -10.05 35.69 1.04
C VAL A 38 -8.83 36.22 1.78
N GLU A 39 -7.62 35.89 1.35
CA GLU A 39 -6.39 36.40 1.94
C GLU A 39 -6.30 37.93 1.80
N VAL A 40 -6.62 38.47 0.61
CA VAL A 40 -6.70 39.92 0.39
C VAL A 40 -7.79 40.57 1.23
N ALA A 41 -8.96 39.94 1.34
CA ALA A 41 -10.12 40.53 2.02
C ALA A 41 -10.03 40.44 3.55
N ARG A 42 -9.38 39.40 4.09
CA ARG A 42 -9.40 39.08 5.54
C ARG A 42 -8.01 38.93 6.17
N GLY A 43 -6.94 38.95 5.41
CA GLY A 43 -5.58 38.77 5.91
C GLY A 43 -5.28 37.36 6.45
N ILE A 44 -6.10 36.36 6.08
CA ILE A 44 -5.89 34.97 6.50
C ILE A 44 -5.06 34.27 5.42
N PRO A 45 -3.84 33.78 5.71
CA PRO A 45 -2.99 33.14 4.70
C PRO A 45 -3.67 31.93 4.05
N GLY A 46 -3.52 31.73 2.73
CA GLY A 46 -4.18 30.66 1.98
C GLY A 46 -4.00 29.24 2.54
N ARG A 47 -2.84 28.94 3.17
CA ARG A 47 -2.58 27.66 3.85
C ARG A 47 -3.42 27.45 5.12
N GLU A 48 -3.80 28.53 5.78
CA GLU A 48 -4.66 28.49 6.97
C GLU A 48 -6.14 28.40 6.59
N GLN A 49 -6.50 28.53 5.31
CA GLN A 49 -7.88 28.55 4.86
C GLN A 49 -8.39 27.16 4.49
N ARG A 50 -9.48 26.75 5.14
CA ARG A 50 -10.33 25.62 4.76
C ARG A 50 -11.69 26.17 4.34
N ILE A 51 -12.01 26.04 3.06
CA ILE A 51 -13.21 26.62 2.46
C ILE A 51 -14.17 25.48 2.10
N LEU A 52 -15.39 25.56 2.61
CA LEU A 52 -16.43 24.53 2.45
C LEU A 52 -17.61 25.07 1.65
N ALA A 53 -18.12 24.28 0.72
CA ALA A 53 -19.42 24.43 0.08
C ALA A 53 -20.38 23.38 0.67
N GLY A 54 -21.18 23.78 1.66
CA GLY A 54 -21.95 22.83 2.48
C GLY A 54 -21.00 21.89 3.24
N THR A 55 -21.03 20.60 2.92
CA THR A 55 -20.14 19.58 3.53
C THR A 55 -18.90 19.28 2.70
N LEU A 56 -18.76 19.89 1.51
CA LEU A 56 -17.65 19.61 0.59
C LEU A 56 -16.52 20.63 0.78
N GLU A 57 -15.29 20.15 0.99
CA GLU A 57 -14.10 21.01 1.02
C GLU A 57 -13.60 21.31 -0.40
N LEU A 58 -13.38 22.60 -0.67
CA LEU A 58 -12.84 23.07 -1.94
C LEU A 58 -11.30 22.98 -1.91
N CYS A 59 -10.77 21.81 -2.23
CA CYS A 59 -9.33 21.51 -2.22
C CYS A 59 -8.76 20.98 -3.56
N GLY A 60 -9.60 20.86 -4.60
CA GLY A 60 -9.26 20.20 -5.88
C GLY A 60 -9.04 21.10 -7.09
N ALA A 61 -9.02 20.47 -8.27
CA ALA A 61 -8.82 21.09 -9.57
C ALA A 61 -10.14 21.44 -10.30
N GLU A 62 -11.25 21.48 -9.57
CA GLU A 62 -12.57 21.81 -10.11
C GLU A 62 -12.86 23.30 -9.90
N SER A 63 -13.52 23.92 -10.88
CA SER A 63 -13.93 25.32 -10.75
C SER A 63 -15.14 25.44 -9.82
N VAL A 64 -15.28 26.59 -9.17
CA VAL A 64 -16.38 26.85 -8.23
C VAL A 64 -17.75 26.72 -8.89
N GLY A 65 -17.91 27.12 -10.15
CA GLY A 65 -19.17 27.01 -10.88
C GLY A 65 -19.57 25.57 -11.24
N SER A 66 -18.61 24.65 -11.27
CA SER A 66 -18.90 23.21 -11.46
C SER A 66 -19.42 22.55 -10.19
N VAL A 67 -18.99 23.05 -9.03
CA VAL A 67 -19.33 22.51 -7.71
C VAL A 67 -20.57 23.19 -7.12
N CYS A 68 -20.69 24.50 -7.31
CA CYS A 68 -21.72 25.33 -6.73
C CYS A 68 -22.55 25.97 -7.84
N ALA A 69 -23.87 25.75 -7.80
CA ALA A 69 -24.78 26.30 -8.80
C ALA A 69 -25.36 27.65 -8.36
N GLY A 70 -25.51 28.54 -9.33
CA GLY A 70 -26.26 29.79 -9.20
C GLY A 70 -25.41 31.04 -8.94
N PRO A 71 -26.05 32.22 -8.99
CA PRO A 71 -25.36 33.50 -8.96
C PRO A 71 -24.88 33.90 -7.56
N ARG A 72 -25.35 33.22 -6.50
CA ARG A 72 -24.99 33.47 -5.11
C ARG A 72 -24.62 32.17 -4.44
N VAL A 73 -23.35 32.05 -4.04
CA VAL A 73 -22.80 30.85 -3.42
C VAL A 73 -22.37 31.19 -2.00
N HIS A 74 -22.89 30.43 -1.03
CA HIS A 74 -22.49 30.54 0.36
C HIS A 74 -21.37 29.54 0.66
N LEU A 75 -20.26 30.05 1.17
CA LEU A 75 -19.10 29.25 1.56
C LEU A 75 -18.78 29.46 3.03
N THR A 76 -18.32 28.42 3.71
CA THR A 76 -17.84 28.50 5.09
C THR A 76 -16.33 28.50 5.11
N LEU A 77 -15.74 29.50 5.78
CA LEU A 77 -14.31 29.58 6.04
C LEU A 77 -14.00 29.07 7.45
N ILE A 78 -13.21 28.02 7.53
CA ILE A 78 -12.58 27.53 8.76
C ILE A 78 -11.11 27.88 8.70
N ARG A 79 -10.59 28.52 9.77
CA ARG A 79 -9.17 28.85 9.89
C ARG A 79 -8.43 27.73 10.62
N ARG A 80 -7.47 27.10 9.95
CA ARG A 80 -6.52 26.15 10.57
C ARG A 80 -5.56 26.91 11.49
N PRO A 81 -5.15 26.33 12.64
CA PRO A 81 -4.08 26.88 13.45
C PRO A 81 -2.80 27.12 12.61
N PRO A 82 -2.08 28.24 12.80
CA PRO A 82 -0.90 28.55 12.00
C PRO A 82 0.18 27.46 12.04
N GLU A 83 0.40 26.85 13.21
CA GLU A 83 1.38 25.77 13.38
C GLU A 83 0.99 24.53 12.56
N GLN A 84 -0.28 24.12 12.61
CA GLN A 84 -0.80 23.00 11.83
C GLN A 84 -0.65 23.26 10.32
N ALA A 85 -1.00 24.47 9.86
CA ALA A 85 -0.92 24.84 8.44
C ALA A 85 0.51 24.81 7.90
N VAL A 86 1.49 25.28 8.67
CA VAL A 86 2.91 25.20 8.31
C VAL A 86 3.37 23.75 8.19
N TRP A 87 2.95 22.89 9.11
CA TRP A 87 3.33 21.47 9.06
C TRP A 87 2.66 20.71 7.91
N LEU A 88 1.39 20.97 7.61
CA LEU A 88 0.71 20.39 6.44
C LEU A 88 1.44 20.74 5.14
N GLU A 89 1.85 22.01 4.97
CA GLU A 89 2.62 22.44 3.81
C GLU A 89 3.98 21.72 3.75
N LYS A 90 4.71 21.70 4.88
CA LYS A 90 6.03 21.08 4.99
C LYS A 90 6.03 19.57 4.73
N ILE A 91 5.06 18.84 5.27
CA ILE A 91 4.97 17.38 5.16
C ILE A 91 4.53 16.94 3.77
N THR A 92 3.77 17.78 3.05
CA THR A 92 3.41 17.51 1.66
C THR A 92 4.65 17.47 0.76
N SER A 93 5.68 18.28 1.05
CA SER A 93 6.96 18.25 0.34
C SER A 93 7.98 17.26 0.93
N GLU A 94 8.02 17.12 2.25
CA GLU A 94 9.04 16.36 2.98
C GLU A 94 8.42 15.53 4.13
N PRO A 95 7.86 14.34 3.86
CA PRO A 95 7.11 13.57 4.87
C PRO A 95 7.94 13.13 6.07
N LEU A 96 9.24 12.89 5.88
CA LEU A 96 10.17 12.45 6.93
C LEU A 96 10.40 13.50 8.02
N GLU A 97 10.04 14.76 7.77
CA GLU A 97 10.14 15.85 8.75
C GLU A 97 9.20 15.66 9.94
N LEU A 98 8.17 14.79 9.83
CA LEU A 98 7.30 14.43 10.95
C LEU A 98 8.09 13.88 12.15
N ARG A 99 9.26 13.27 11.93
CA ARG A 99 10.17 12.82 12.99
C ARG A 99 10.59 13.94 13.95
N GLY A 100 10.83 15.13 13.41
CA GLY A 100 11.27 16.31 14.17
C GLY A 100 10.13 17.16 14.69
N ALA A 101 8.88 16.78 14.42
CA ALA A 101 7.73 17.58 14.77
C ALA A 101 7.43 17.58 16.28
N PRO A 102 6.90 18.69 16.84
CA PRO A 102 6.39 18.74 18.20
C PRO A 102 5.36 17.64 18.48
N ALA A 103 5.22 17.25 19.75
CA ALA A 103 4.27 16.21 20.15
C ALA A 103 2.82 16.54 19.72
N SER A 104 2.42 17.82 19.80
CA SER A 104 1.11 18.29 19.33
C SER A 104 0.84 17.97 17.86
N ILE A 105 1.87 18.03 17.02
CA ILE A 105 1.78 17.76 15.58
C ILE A 105 1.82 16.27 15.27
N ARG A 106 2.61 15.50 16.03
CA ARG A 106 2.64 14.02 15.91
C ARG A 106 1.35 13.37 16.43
N SER A 107 0.56 14.09 17.21
CA SER A 107 -0.81 13.74 17.61
C SER A 107 -1.90 14.40 16.75
N ASP A 108 -1.53 15.24 15.77
CA ASP A 108 -2.51 15.88 14.90
C ASP A 108 -2.92 14.93 13.78
N ARG A 109 -4.19 14.51 13.81
CA ARG A 109 -4.74 13.54 12.88
C ARG A 109 -4.62 13.98 11.41
N GLU A 110 -4.90 15.25 11.09
CA GLU A 110 -4.87 15.75 9.70
C GLU A 110 -3.44 15.77 9.18
N VAL A 111 -2.49 16.19 10.03
CA VAL A 111 -1.06 16.21 9.69
C VAL A 111 -0.51 14.80 9.49
N VAL A 112 -0.77 13.88 10.41
CA VAL A 112 -0.31 12.48 10.31
C VAL A 112 -0.94 11.81 9.09
N PHE A 113 -2.24 12.00 8.86
CA PHE A 113 -2.92 11.45 7.70
C PHE A 113 -2.34 11.96 6.37
N ALA A 114 -1.98 13.25 6.29
CA ALA A 114 -1.29 13.81 5.14
C ALA A 114 0.10 13.17 4.97
N ALA A 115 0.86 12.99 6.06
CA ALA A 115 2.19 12.39 6.02
C ALA A 115 2.16 10.95 5.48
N VAL A 116 1.28 10.11 6.03
CA VAL A 116 1.23 8.69 5.66
C VAL A 116 0.73 8.44 4.25
N LYS A 117 -0.02 9.38 3.67
CA LYS A 117 -0.42 9.31 2.25
C LYS A 117 0.77 9.46 1.31
N VAL A 118 1.75 10.28 1.68
CA VAL A 118 2.95 10.49 0.86
C VAL A 118 3.99 9.40 1.15
N ASP A 119 4.21 9.06 2.42
CA ASP A 119 5.09 7.96 2.85
C ASP A 119 4.47 7.22 4.02
N GLY A 120 3.96 6.01 3.77
CA GLY A 120 3.34 5.17 4.79
C GLY A 120 4.21 4.89 6.02
N THR A 121 5.55 4.93 5.88
CA THR A 121 6.45 4.71 7.02
C THR A 121 6.44 5.86 8.02
N ALA A 122 5.89 7.02 7.67
CA ALA A 122 5.70 8.16 8.58
C ALA A 122 4.84 7.79 9.80
N LEU A 123 4.03 6.72 9.72
CA LEU A 123 3.23 6.19 10.82
C LEU A 123 4.06 5.94 12.09
N ARG A 124 5.34 5.57 11.94
CA ARG A 124 6.27 5.34 13.06
C ARG A 124 6.51 6.54 13.97
N TYR A 125 6.17 7.75 13.51
CA TYR A 125 6.36 8.99 14.25
C TYR A 125 5.06 9.49 14.89
N ALA A 126 3.91 8.95 14.46
CA ALA A 126 2.61 9.24 15.05
C ALA A 126 2.54 8.71 16.49
N THR A 127 1.54 9.18 17.24
CA THR A 127 1.22 8.59 18.55
C THR A 127 0.60 7.20 18.39
N GLU A 128 0.65 6.41 19.46
CA GLU A 128 0.01 5.09 19.52
C GLU A 128 -1.49 5.16 19.20
N GLU A 129 -2.18 6.20 19.68
CA GLU A 129 -3.60 6.46 19.37
C GLU A 129 -3.85 6.57 17.86
N LEU A 130 -3.01 7.31 17.14
CA LEU A 130 -3.12 7.46 15.68
C LEU A 130 -2.60 6.22 14.93
N GLY A 131 -1.67 5.47 15.51
CA GLY A 131 -1.27 4.14 15.02
C GLY A 131 -2.38 3.09 15.14
N ALA A 132 -3.34 3.31 16.03
CA ALA A 132 -4.56 2.52 16.18
C ALA A 132 -5.76 3.11 15.40
N ASP A 133 -5.61 4.27 14.76
CA ASP A 133 -6.65 4.81 13.86
C ASP A 133 -6.66 3.98 12.57
N ARG A 134 -7.76 3.25 12.37
CA ARG A 134 -7.94 2.36 11.23
C ARG A 134 -7.76 3.06 9.88
N GLU A 135 -8.25 4.28 9.73
CA GLU A 135 -8.21 5.01 8.46
C GLU A 135 -6.78 5.47 8.14
N ILE A 136 -6.07 5.98 9.15
CA ILE A 136 -4.66 6.38 9.02
C ILE A 136 -3.80 5.17 8.68
N THR A 137 -3.97 4.07 9.41
CA THR A 137 -3.22 2.84 9.16
C THR A 137 -3.50 2.28 7.78
N LEU A 138 -4.76 2.23 7.34
CA LEU A 138 -5.10 1.77 6.00
C LEU A 138 -4.44 2.65 4.93
N ALA A 139 -4.49 3.98 5.08
CA ALA A 139 -3.83 4.90 4.16
C ALA A 139 -2.30 4.72 4.15
N ALA A 140 -1.70 4.50 5.33
CA ALA A 140 -0.27 4.24 5.46
C ALA A 140 0.14 2.95 4.75
N VAL A 141 -0.62 1.87 4.95
CA VAL A 141 -0.37 0.56 4.33
C VAL A 141 -0.55 0.60 2.81
N GLN A 142 -1.55 1.35 2.32
CA GLN A 142 -1.75 1.56 0.89
C GLN A 142 -0.62 2.35 0.23
N SER A 143 0.00 3.28 0.96
CA SER A 143 1.19 4.01 0.52
C SER A 143 2.45 3.14 0.56
N ASN A 144 2.65 2.42 1.68
CA ASN A 144 3.77 1.51 1.87
C ASN A 144 3.39 0.38 2.83
N TRP A 145 3.34 -0.86 2.32
CA TRP A 145 2.99 -2.05 3.11
C TRP A 145 3.84 -2.23 4.38
N PHE A 146 5.09 -1.75 4.39
CA PHE A 146 5.99 -1.86 5.53
C PHE A 146 5.52 -1.03 6.74
N ALA A 147 4.56 -0.12 6.53
CA ALA A 147 3.87 0.59 7.62
C ALA A 147 3.22 -0.35 8.64
N LEU A 148 2.92 -1.60 8.27
CA LEU A 148 2.44 -2.64 9.18
C LEU A 148 3.37 -2.87 10.39
N GLN A 149 4.69 -2.62 10.25
CA GLN A 149 5.63 -2.71 11.38
C GLN A 149 5.31 -1.71 12.51
N TYR A 150 4.61 -0.62 12.20
CA TYR A 150 4.29 0.47 13.13
C TYR A 150 2.80 0.54 13.47
N THR A 151 2.03 -0.45 13.00
CA THR A 151 0.59 -0.55 13.22
C THR A 151 0.30 -1.15 14.58
N ALA A 152 -0.77 -0.69 15.25
CA ALA A 152 -1.22 -1.28 16.50
C ALA A 152 -1.60 -2.76 16.31
N GLU A 153 -1.30 -3.61 17.31
CA GLU A 153 -1.47 -5.06 17.21
C GLU A 153 -2.91 -5.48 16.89
N GLU A 154 -3.89 -4.74 17.41
CA GLU A 154 -5.32 -4.96 17.17
C GLU A 154 -5.68 -4.84 15.68
N LEU A 155 -5.01 -3.95 14.94
CA LEU A 155 -5.22 -3.74 13.51
C LEU A 155 -4.50 -4.77 12.64
N LEU A 156 -3.56 -5.54 13.19
CA LEU A 156 -2.93 -6.68 12.48
C LEU A 156 -3.87 -7.88 12.34
N SER A 157 -5.02 -7.83 13.03
CA SER A 157 -6.15 -8.75 12.84
C SER A 157 -7.24 -8.16 11.93
N ASP A 158 -7.10 -6.92 11.47
CA ASP A 158 -8.04 -6.32 10.52
C ASP A 158 -7.79 -6.90 9.12
N ARG A 159 -8.76 -7.69 8.67
CA ARG A 159 -8.67 -8.41 7.41
C ARG A 159 -8.49 -7.47 6.21
N ASP A 160 -9.13 -6.31 6.18
CA ASP A 160 -9.04 -5.40 5.03
C ASP A 160 -7.66 -4.74 4.94
N ILE A 161 -7.09 -4.35 6.09
CA ILE A 161 -5.75 -3.76 6.17
C ILE A 161 -4.71 -4.78 5.68
N ILE A 162 -4.74 -6.00 6.21
CA ILE A 162 -3.80 -7.06 5.83
C ILE A 162 -4.02 -7.51 4.38
N PHE A 163 -5.27 -7.60 3.93
CA PHE A 163 -5.59 -7.92 2.54
C PHE A 163 -5.04 -6.86 1.58
N SER A 164 -5.22 -5.58 1.89
CA SER A 164 -4.67 -4.47 1.10
C SER A 164 -3.15 -4.57 1.01
N ALA A 165 -2.47 -4.89 2.12
CA ALA A 165 -1.02 -5.04 2.15
C ALA A 165 -0.55 -6.25 1.32
N CYS A 166 -1.16 -7.43 1.51
CA CYS A 166 -0.79 -8.67 0.82
C CYS A 166 -1.06 -8.60 -0.69
N SER A 167 -2.11 -7.88 -1.10
CA SER A 167 -2.46 -7.66 -2.50
C SER A 167 -1.39 -6.86 -3.25
N ALA A 168 -0.64 -5.99 -2.56
CA ALA A 168 0.50 -5.28 -3.14
C ALA A 168 1.81 -6.06 -2.95
N HIS A 169 2.03 -6.64 -1.77
CA HIS A 169 3.25 -7.33 -1.38
C HIS A 169 2.96 -8.56 -0.50
N GLY A 170 3.15 -9.75 -1.06
CA GLY A 170 2.88 -11.01 -0.34
C GLY A 170 3.60 -11.18 1.01
N PRO A 171 4.86 -10.71 1.19
CA PRO A 171 5.53 -10.78 2.49
C PRO A 171 4.84 -10.00 3.63
N ALA A 172 3.87 -9.12 3.33
CA ALA A 172 3.05 -8.47 4.34
C ALA A 172 2.32 -9.47 5.25
N LEU A 173 2.09 -10.71 4.77
CA LEU A 173 1.53 -11.81 5.56
C LEU A 173 2.33 -12.09 6.86
N LEU A 174 3.62 -11.76 6.90
CA LEU A 174 4.45 -11.84 8.12
C LEU A 174 3.82 -11.13 9.32
N PHE A 175 3.20 -9.96 9.09
CA PHE A 175 2.63 -9.12 10.14
C PHE A 175 1.22 -9.55 10.56
N ALA A 176 0.54 -10.36 9.76
CA ALA A 176 -0.83 -10.78 10.04
C ALA A 176 -0.93 -11.59 11.34
N SER A 177 -2.08 -11.49 12.01
CA SER A 177 -2.41 -12.33 13.15
C SER A 177 -2.39 -13.83 12.79
N PRO A 178 -2.22 -14.74 13.78
CA PRO A 178 -2.28 -16.18 13.53
C PRO A 178 -3.56 -16.64 12.81
N GLU A 179 -4.70 -16.01 13.12
CA GLU A 179 -6.00 -16.31 12.49
C GLU A 179 -5.99 -15.94 11.00
N LEU A 180 -5.43 -14.78 10.66
CA LEU A 180 -5.32 -14.35 9.26
C LEU A 180 -4.24 -15.12 8.48
N LYS A 181 -3.16 -15.56 9.15
CA LYS A 181 -2.19 -16.50 8.55
C LYS A 181 -2.80 -17.87 8.24
N ALA A 182 -3.93 -18.20 8.88
CA ALA A 182 -4.74 -19.38 8.60
C ALA A 182 -5.91 -19.11 7.64
N ASP A 183 -6.16 -17.86 7.23
CA ASP A 183 -7.16 -17.53 6.21
C ASP A 183 -6.62 -17.94 4.84
N ARG A 184 -7.11 -19.09 4.36
CA ARG A 184 -6.73 -19.67 3.08
C ARG A 184 -6.84 -18.70 1.91
N GLU A 185 -7.89 -17.88 1.85
CA GLU A 185 -8.11 -16.96 0.73
C GLU A 185 -7.10 -15.81 0.76
N LEU A 186 -6.83 -15.28 1.94
CA LEU A 186 -5.80 -14.26 2.12
C LEU A 186 -4.40 -14.79 1.76
N VAL A 187 -4.06 -16.00 2.21
CA VAL A 187 -2.79 -16.64 1.88
C VAL A 187 -2.67 -16.88 0.37
N LEU A 188 -3.74 -17.32 -0.29
CA LEU A 188 -3.77 -17.46 -1.76
C LEU A 188 -3.46 -16.14 -2.47
N VAL A 189 -3.99 -15.02 -2.00
CA VAL A 189 -3.67 -13.69 -2.54
C VAL A 189 -2.18 -13.37 -2.35
N ALA A 190 -1.65 -13.59 -1.15
CA ALA A 190 -0.24 -13.30 -0.84
C ALA A 190 0.72 -14.13 -1.71
N VAL A 191 0.49 -15.44 -1.82
CA VAL A 191 1.41 -16.36 -2.53
C VAL A 191 1.33 -16.25 -4.05
N ARG A 192 0.19 -15.85 -4.62
CA ARG A 192 0.07 -15.60 -6.07
C ARG A 192 0.94 -14.43 -6.52
N ASN A 193 1.02 -13.39 -5.68
CA ASN A 193 1.87 -12.24 -5.95
C ASN A 193 3.35 -12.51 -5.61
N HIS A 194 3.61 -13.22 -4.52
CA HIS A 194 4.97 -13.54 -4.08
C HIS A 194 5.01 -14.95 -3.47
N GLY A 195 5.44 -15.96 -4.24
CA GLY A 195 5.45 -17.36 -3.78
C GLY A 195 6.15 -17.61 -2.44
N SER A 196 7.20 -16.83 -2.12
CA SER A 196 7.91 -16.94 -0.83
C SER A 196 7.08 -16.51 0.40
N ALA A 197 5.92 -15.88 0.20
CA ALA A 197 4.98 -15.56 1.28
C ALA A 197 4.44 -16.83 1.97
N LEU A 198 4.52 -17.99 1.32
CA LEU A 198 4.12 -19.28 1.89
C LEU A 198 4.81 -19.58 3.24
N GLN A 199 6.02 -19.08 3.44
CA GLN A 199 6.76 -19.25 4.70
C GLN A 199 6.07 -18.65 5.93
N TYR A 200 5.16 -17.71 5.73
CA TYR A 200 4.42 -17.03 6.80
C TYR A 200 3.02 -17.61 7.02
N ALA A 201 2.58 -18.52 6.15
CA ALA A 201 1.27 -19.16 6.27
C ALA A 201 1.21 -20.12 7.47
N ALA A 202 0.00 -20.38 7.94
CA ALA A 202 -0.20 -21.40 8.97
C ALA A 202 0.24 -22.80 8.48
N PRO A 203 0.76 -23.68 9.35
CA PRO A 203 1.33 -24.96 8.94
C PRO A 203 0.41 -25.85 8.09
N HIS A 204 -0.90 -25.85 8.35
CA HIS A 204 -1.84 -26.65 7.57
C HIS A 204 -2.04 -26.13 6.14
N LEU A 205 -1.72 -24.85 5.86
CA LEU A 205 -1.76 -24.28 4.51
C LEU A 205 -0.48 -24.56 3.72
N THR A 206 0.63 -24.90 4.38
CA THR A 206 1.83 -25.41 3.67
C THR A 206 1.69 -26.89 3.28
N GLU A 207 0.61 -27.53 3.72
CA GLU A 207 0.13 -28.85 3.28
C GLU A 207 -1.02 -28.77 2.28
N ASP A 208 -1.65 -27.60 2.11
CA ASP A 208 -2.70 -27.39 1.12
C ASP A 208 -2.09 -27.35 -0.28
N ARG A 209 -2.39 -28.38 -1.06
CA ARG A 209 -1.85 -28.56 -2.42
C ARG A 209 -2.12 -27.35 -3.31
N GLU A 210 -3.29 -26.73 -3.22
CA GLU A 210 -3.65 -25.61 -4.09
C GLU A 210 -2.87 -24.36 -3.70
N VAL A 211 -2.75 -24.08 -2.40
CA VAL A 211 -1.97 -22.95 -1.88
C VAL A 211 -0.50 -23.08 -2.27
N VAL A 212 0.08 -24.27 -2.04
CA VAL A 212 1.48 -24.53 -2.39
C VAL A 212 1.70 -24.50 -3.90
N SER A 213 0.79 -25.04 -4.70
CA SER A 213 0.87 -24.96 -6.16
C SER A 213 0.84 -23.51 -6.65
N ALA A 214 -0.04 -22.68 -6.10
CA ALA A 214 -0.07 -21.25 -6.42
C ALA A 214 1.24 -20.54 -6.04
N ALA A 215 1.83 -20.89 -4.89
CA ALA A 215 3.12 -20.34 -4.44
C ALA A 215 4.27 -20.75 -5.37
N VAL A 216 4.35 -22.04 -5.72
CA VAL A 216 5.37 -22.61 -6.60
C VAL A 216 5.31 -22.03 -8.00
N LEU A 217 4.11 -21.84 -8.55
CA LEU A 217 3.91 -21.22 -9.86
C LEU A 217 4.29 -19.73 -9.88
N SER A 218 4.26 -19.06 -8.73
CA SER A 218 4.74 -17.67 -8.57
C SER A 218 6.26 -17.60 -8.40
N ASN A 219 6.85 -18.54 -7.65
CA ASN A 219 8.28 -18.66 -7.41
C ASN A 219 8.63 -20.13 -7.09
N GLY A 220 9.41 -20.79 -7.95
CA GLY A 220 9.73 -22.22 -7.80
C GLY A 220 10.40 -22.55 -6.48
N PHE A 221 11.19 -21.63 -5.92
CA PHE A 221 11.82 -21.78 -4.60
C PHE A 221 10.83 -21.86 -3.44
N ALA A 222 9.55 -21.51 -3.64
CA ALA A 222 8.52 -21.68 -2.62
C ALA A 222 8.32 -23.14 -2.20
N LEU A 223 8.76 -24.10 -3.02
CA LEU A 223 8.77 -25.54 -2.69
C LEU A 223 9.48 -25.84 -1.35
N ARG A 224 10.48 -25.04 -0.98
CA ARG A 224 11.20 -25.17 0.29
C ARG A 224 10.31 -25.06 1.54
N TYR A 225 9.18 -24.37 1.42
CA TYR A 225 8.23 -24.14 2.50
C TYR A 225 7.07 -25.14 2.50
N ALA A 226 6.95 -25.95 1.45
CA ALA A 226 5.95 -27.00 1.38
C ALA A 226 6.24 -28.13 2.38
N SER A 227 5.22 -28.88 2.76
CA SER A 227 5.40 -30.08 3.56
C SER A 227 6.25 -31.14 2.85
N ARG A 228 6.91 -32.02 3.62
CA ARG A 228 7.70 -33.14 3.06
C ARG A 228 6.91 -33.99 2.08
N LYS A 229 5.61 -34.20 2.34
CA LYS A 229 4.71 -34.94 1.45
C LYS A 229 4.57 -34.26 0.09
N LEU A 230 4.47 -32.94 0.05
CA LEU A 230 4.36 -32.17 -1.18
C LEU A 230 5.72 -32.00 -1.88
N GLN A 231 6.83 -31.95 -1.15
CA GLN A 231 8.18 -32.02 -1.72
C GLN A 231 8.46 -33.36 -2.42
N ALA A 232 7.71 -34.42 -2.09
CA ALA A 232 7.73 -35.71 -2.76
C ALA A 232 6.66 -35.86 -3.87
N ASP A 233 5.84 -34.82 -4.12
CA ASP A 233 4.84 -34.85 -5.18
C ASP A 233 5.49 -34.52 -6.53
N LYS A 234 5.74 -35.56 -7.34
CA LYS A 234 6.40 -35.41 -8.65
C LYS A 234 5.77 -34.31 -9.51
N LYS A 235 4.43 -34.17 -9.52
CA LYS A 235 3.78 -33.15 -10.35
C LYS A 235 4.10 -31.74 -9.85
N LEU A 236 4.00 -31.51 -8.54
CA LEU A 236 4.31 -30.21 -7.94
C LEU A 236 5.80 -29.86 -8.10
N VAL A 237 6.70 -30.82 -7.90
CA VAL A 237 8.14 -30.60 -8.10
C VAL A 237 8.45 -30.30 -9.56
N MET A 238 7.82 -31.00 -10.51
CA MET A 238 7.95 -30.69 -11.93
C MET A 238 7.49 -29.26 -12.25
N ASP A 239 6.42 -28.78 -11.61
CA ASP A 239 6.00 -27.39 -11.75
C ASP A 239 7.03 -26.42 -11.16
N ALA A 240 7.64 -26.75 -10.01
CA ALA A 240 8.67 -25.93 -9.36
C ALA A 240 9.95 -25.80 -10.20
N VAL A 241 10.51 -26.92 -10.68
CA VAL A 241 11.78 -26.93 -11.42
C VAL A 241 11.66 -26.31 -12.81
N ARG A 242 10.44 -26.21 -13.35
CA ARG A 242 10.17 -25.47 -14.60
C ARG A 242 10.10 -23.96 -14.40
N VAL A 243 9.81 -23.51 -13.19
CA VAL A 243 9.79 -22.08 -12.84
C VAL A 243 11.20 -21.65 -12.42
N ASN A 244 11.87 -22.42 -11.56
CA ASN A 244 13.26 -22.24 -11.16
C ASN A 244 13.94 -23.62 -11.07
N GLY A 245 14.89 -23.90 -11.96
CA GLY A 245 15.56 -25.21 -12.02
C GLY A 245 16.24 -25.58 -10.70
N GLU A 246 16.86 -24.61 -10.04
CA GLU A 246 17.50 -24.81 -8.73
C GLU A 246 16.50 -25.17 -7.60
N ALA A 247 15.19 -25.04 -7.81
CA ALA A 247 14.18 -25.54 -6.87
C ALA A 247 14.28 -27.06 -6.63
N LEU A 248 14.99 -27.79 -7.50
CA LEU A 248 15.37 -29.19 -7.31
C LEU A 248 16.05 -29.44 -5.95
N GLU A 249 16.78 -28.47 -5.40
CA GLU A 249 17.38 -28.53 -4.06
C GLU A 249 16.37 -28.93 -2.97
N PHE A 250 15.12 -28.48 -3.14
CA PHE A 250 14.05 -28.64 -2.15
C PHE A 250 13.13 -29.83 -2.41
N ALA A 251 13.36 -30.57 -3.49
CA ALA A 251 12.63 -31.80 -3.78
C ALA A 251 13.05 -32.92 -2.82
N ALA A 252 12.16 -33.91 -2.62
CA ALA A 252 12.51 -35.13 -1.94
C ALA A 252 13.64 -35.87 -2.67
N GLU A 253 14.47 -36.63 -1.93
CA GLU A 253 15.66 -37.31 -2.45
C GLU A 253 15.33 -38.21 -3.65
N GLU A 254 14.19 -38.92 -3.59
CA GLU A 254 13.73 -39.81 -4.66
C GLU A 254 13.43 -39.05 -5.97
N LEU A 255 13.05 -37.77 -5.89
CA LEU A 255 12.80 -36.93 -7.06
C LEU A 255 14.06 -36.22 -7.55
N ARG A 256 15.09 -36.08 -6.71
CA ARG A 256 16.44 -35.66 -7.11
C ARG A 256 17.19 -36.77 -7.86
N GLU A 257 16.71 -38.00 -7.78
CA GLU A 257 17.13 -39.16 -8.57
C GLU A 257 16.23 -39.45 -9.79
N ASP A 258 15.10 -38.75 -9.92
CA ASP A 258 14.18 -38.97 -11.03
C ASP A 258 14.70 -38.27 -12.29
N ARG A 259 15.06 -39.07 -13.30
CA ARG A 259 15.64 -38.57 -14.56
C ARG A 259 14.78 -37.53 -15.27
N ASP A 260 13.45 -37.65 -15.21
CA ASP A 260 12.56 -36.68 -15.87
C ASP A 260 12.61 -35.33 -15.14
N VAL A 261 12.63 -35.38 -13.80
CA VAL A 261 12.68 -34.19 -12.95
C VAL A 261 14.02 -33.48 -13.11
N VAL A 262 15.13 -34.22 -13.02
CA VAL A 262 16.48 -33.66 -13.14
C VAL A 262 16.70 -33.06 -14.52
N ARG A 263 16.25 -33.74 -15.59
CA ARG A 263 16.32 -33.18 -16.94
C ARG A 263 15.55 -31.88 -17.05
N ALA A 264 14.31 -31.83 -16.56
CA ALA A 264 13.50 -30.63 -16.60
C ALA A 264 14.13 -29.46 -15.81
N ALA A 265 14.75 -29.76 -14.67
CA ALA A 265 15.45 -28.77 -13.86
C ALA A 265 16.65 -28.16 -14.59
N ILE A 266 17.48 -29.01 -15.20
CA ILE A 266 18.66 -28.61 -15.98
C ILE A 266 18.28 -27.83 -17.24
N GLU A 267 17.20 -28.24 -17.91
CA GLU A 267 16.65 -27.52 -19.07
C GLU A 267 16.20 -26.10 -18.70
N SER A 268 15.71 -25.89 -17.46
CA SER A 268 15.38 -24.57 -16.94
C SER A 268 16.64 -23.78 -16.56
N GLU A 269 17.50 -24.34 -15.71
CA GLU A 269 18.71 -23.69 -15.20
C GLU A 269 19.82 -24.74 -15.11
N ILE A 270 20.91 -24.59 -15.87
CA ILE A 270 21.96 -25.60 -15.98
C ILE A 270 22.61 -25.94 -14.62
N TYR A 271 22.70 -24.97 -13.71
CA TYR A 271 23.23 -25.14 -12.36
C TYR A 271 22.36 -26.04 -11.48
N ALA A 272 21.11 -26.31 -11.87
CA ALA A 272 20.25 -27.27 -11.20
C ALA A 272 20.88 -28.68 -11.12
N PHE A 273 21.80 -29.00 -12.03
CA PHE A 273 22.58 -30.24 -12.00
C PHE A 273 23.26 -30.50 -10.65
N PHE A 274 23.81 -29.45 -10.01
CA PHE A 274 24.49 -29.59 -8.71
C PHE A 274 23.54 -29.93 -7.55
N PHE A 275 22.23 -29.80 -7.78
CA PHE A 275 21.19 -30.17 -6.83
C PHE A 275 20.59 -31.55 -7.12
N ALA A 276 20.99 -32.24 -8.19
CA ALA A 276 20.65 -33.66 -8.36
C ALA A 276 21.33 -34.51 -7.28
N SER A 277 20.91 -35.77 -7.11
CA SER A 277 21.62 -36.69 -6.20
C SER A 277 23.03 -37.01 -6.72
N ASP A 278 23.92 -37.45 -5.83
CA ASP A 278 25.29 -37.85 -6.20
C ASP A 278 25.29 -38.90 -7.31
N ALA A 279 24.37 -39.88 -7.22
CA ALA A 279 24.20 -40.92 -8.23
C ALA A 279 23.81 -40.35 -9.62
N MET A 280 23.02 -39.28 -9.65
CA MET A 280 22.62 -38.63 -10.90
C MET A 280 23.73 -37.74 -11.46
N GLN A 281 24.55 -37.14 -10.60
CA GLN A 281 25.71 -36.35 -11.02
C GLN A 281 26.80 -37.23 -11.66
N GLU A 282 26.89 -38.49 -11.23
CA GLU A 282 27.78 -39.50 -11.84
C GLU A 282 27.17 -40.20 -13.07
N ASP A 283 25.87 -40.01 -13.35
CA ASP A 283 25.21 -40.65 -14.50
C ASP A 283 25.85 -40.12 -15.81
N PRO A 284 26.36 -41.00 -16.70
CA PRO A 284 26.99 -40.59 -17.95
C PRO A 284 26.11 -39.70 -18.83
N GLU A 285 24.78 -39.81 -18.71
CA GLU A 285 23.84 -38.95 -19.42
C GLU A 285 23.96 -37.48 -18.99
N PHE A 286 24.26 -37.20 -17.72
CA PHE A 286 24.27 -35.84 -17.16
C PHE A 286 25.66 -35.33 -16.77
N ALA A 287 26.64 -36.22 -16.52
CA ALA A 287 27.99 -35.85 -16.05
C ALA A 287 28.70 -34.81 -16.94
N HIS A 288 28.43 -34.80 -18.25
CA HIS A 288 28.98 -33.83 -19.20
C HIS A 288 28.55 -32.38 -18.95
N ILE A 289 27.51 -32.16 -18.13
CA ILE A 289 27.00 -30.84 -17.77
C ILE A 289 27.92 -30.14 -16.77
N ALA A 290 28.63 -30.90 -15.92
CA ALA A 290 29.59 -30.36 -14.95
C ALA A 290 30.78 -29.63 -15.60
N GLU A 291 31.01 -29.85 -16.90
CA GLU A 291 32.14 -29.30 -17.66
C GLU A 291 31.80 -28.02 -18.44
N ARG A 292 30.53 -27.58 -18.41
CA ARG A 292 30.01 -26.43 -19.18
C ARG A 292 29.84 -25.18 -18.33
#